data_AF-A0A954MBM7-F1
#
_entry.id   AF-A0A954MBM7-F1
#
_cell.length_a   1.000
_cell.length_b   1.000
_cell.length_c   1.000
_cell.angle_alpha   90.00
_cell.angle_beta   90.00
_cell.angle_gamma   90.00
#
_symmetry.space_group_name_H-M   'P 1'
#
loop_
_entity.id
_entity.type
_entity.pdbx_description
1 polymer ?
#
loop_
_entity_poly.entity_id
_entity_poly.type
_entity_poly.pdbx_seq_one_letter_code
_entity_poly.pdbx_strand_id
1 'polypeptide(L)'
;MNARVPWKHHSQILFIGVGGVIDTKPAALVRRKRRSGNETKRDTDNISVEVAVDAQESSTPVKRSIAKKVGFFLLNCWLIVHLTGIVTAPATVGPSSQTARNVWEVVGPYLQLLYLNHGFHFFAPQPGSSNLVSWAVTTKSGETVSGRFPNFDIKPRLLYHRHFMLSEFLGNNSPEMQAVIVKGFARNLCREYDGVQVSLSTVRHELSTMERVRAGGKLTDGDLYEEQPLGTFTWEELQ
;
A
#
# COMPACT_ATOMS: atom_id res chain seq x y z
N MET A 1 -35.93 24.39 -1.88
CA MET A 1 -35.51 25.20 -0.72
C MET A 1 -34.65 24.29 0.16
N ASN A 2 -33.33 24.34 0.02
CA ASN A 2 -32.39 23.47 0.74
C ASN A 2 -31.96 24.14 2.04
N ALA A 3 -32.44 23.63 3.18
CA ALA A 3 -32.01 24.07 4.49
C ALA A 3 -30.63 23.45 4.81
N ARG A 4 -29.61 24.29 4.91
CA ARG A 4 -28.31 23.92 5.48
C ARG A 4 -28.45 23.92 7.00
N VAL A 5 -28.25 22.76 7.63
CA VAL A 5 -28.17 22.65 9.09
C VAL A 5 -26.72 22.90 9.51
N PRO A 6 -26.45 23.88 10.41
CA PRO A 6 -25.10 24.16 10.88
C PRO A 6 -24.74 23.27 12.07
N TRP A 7 -23.56 22.66 12.02
CA TRP A 7 -23.02 21.78 13.06
C TRP A 7 -22.23 22.60 14.08
N LYS A 8 -22.59 22.52 15.38
CA LYS A 8 -21.81 23.09 16.49
C LYS A 8 -21.33 21.98 17.40
N HIS A 9 -20.01 21.87 17.56
CA HIS A 9 -19.36 20.99 18.51
C HIS A 9 -19.44 21.57 19.93
N HIS A 10 -20.02 20.82 20.86
CA HIS A 10 -19.74 20.96 22.29
C HIS A 10 -19.18 19.63 22.80
N SER A 11 -17.89 19.61 23.11
CA SER A 11 -17.23 18.49 23.78
C SER A 11 -16.54 19.03 25.02
N GLN A 12 -17.17 18.87 26.18
CA GLN A 12 -16.46 18.88 27.45
C GLN A 12 -16.16 17.42 27.79
N ILE A 13 -14.87 17.05 27.80
CA ILE A 13 -14.42 15.74 28.25
C ILE A 13 -13.56 15.96 29.50
N LEU A 14 -14.06 15.39 30.60
CA LEU A 14 -13.46 15.29 31.91
C LEU A 14 -12.31 14.27 31.86
N PHE A 15 -11.09 14.68 32.17
CA PHE A 15 -9.92 13.80 32.27
C PHE A 15 -9.89 13.10 33.63
N ILE A 16 -9.96 11.77 33.64
CA ILE A 16 -9.55 10.95 34.79
C ILE A 16 -8.30 10.18 34.36
N GLY A 17 -7.17 10.53 34.97
CA GLY A 17 -5.87 9.92 34.72
C GLY A 17 -5.70 8.61 35.48
N VAL A 18 -5.14 7.61 34.81
CA VAL A 18 -4.53 6.44 35.45
C VAL A 18 -3.16 6.24 34.82
N GLY A 19 -2.11 6.53 35.59
CA GLY A 19 -0.71 6.33 35.22
C GLY A 19 -0.30 4.88 35.41
N GLY A 20 0.37 4.32 34.41
CA GLY A 20 1.06 3.03 34.47
C GLY A 20 2.43 3.16 33.83
N VAL A 21 3.47 3.17 34.67
CA VAL A 21 4.89 3.23 34.28
C VAL A 21 5.32 1.85 33.76
N ILE A 22 5.81 1.78 32.52
CA ILE A 22 6.39 0.56 31.94
C ILE A 22 7.92 0.71 31.93
N ASP A 23 8.57 -0.08 32.77
CA ASP A 23 10.02 -0.26 32.89
C ASP A 23 10.56 -1.03 31.66
N THR A 24 11.47 -0.43 30.90
CA THR A 24 12.14 -1.08 29.76
C THR A 24 13.63 -1.26 30.07
N LYS A 25 14.03 -2.50 30.39
CA LYS A 25 15.44 -2.90 30.46
C LYS A 25 16.01 -3.14 29.05
N PRO A 26 17.22 -2.64 28.73
CA PRO A 26 17.85 -2.89 27.43
C PRO A 26 18.54 -4.26 27.38
N ALA A 27 18.37 -4.96 26.25
CA ALA A 27 18.95 -6.25 25.94
C ALA A 27 20.46 -6.17 25.66
N ALA A 28 21.22 -7.08 26.24
CA ALA A 28 22.67 -7.17 26.16
C ALA A 28 23.18 -7.64 24.78
N LEU A 29 24.24 -6.97 24.33
CA LEU A 29 24.95 -7.17 23.06
C LEU A 29 25.77 -8.48 23.09
N VAL A 30 25.37 -9.48 22.29
CA VAL A 30 26.11 -10.75 22.15
C VAL A 30 27.31 -10.57 21.21
N ARG A 31 28.51 -10.52 21.79
CA ARG A 31 29.80 -10.40 21.10
C ARG A 31 30.26 -11.77 20.57
N ARG A 32 30.21 -11.96 19.25
CA ARG A 32 30.59 -13.22 18.58
C ARG A 32 32.11 -13.39 18.53
N LYS A 33 32.61 -14.46 19.14
CA LYS A 33 34.02 -14.86 19.30
C LYS A 33 34.56 -15.45 17.98
N ARG A 34 35.57 -14.82 17.38
CA ARG A 34 36.34 -15.36 16.23
C ARG A 34 37.17 -16.56 16.71
N ARG A 35 36.97 -17.73 16.10
CA ARG A 35 37.77 -18.94 16.31
C ARG A 35 38.95 -18.92 15.33
N SER A 36 40.15 -18.97 15.89
CA SER A 36 41.44 -19.20 15.23
C SER A 36 41.93 -20.59 15.65
N GLY A 37 42.56 -21.33 14.73
CA GLY A 37 43.42 -22.49 15.04
C GLY A 37 43.08 -23.80 14.34
N ASN A 38 43.92 -24.21 13.38
CA ASN A 38 44.75 -25.44 13.40
C ASN A 38 45.37 -25.60 11.99
N GLU A 39 46.66 -25.40 11.76
CA GLU A 39 47.80 -26.27 12.13
C GLU A 39 47.55 -27.75 11.87
N THR A 40 48.09 -28.24 10.74
CA THR A 40 48.51 -29.65 10.64
C THR A 40 49.91 -29.69 10.06
N LYS A 41 50.83 -30.10 10.93
CA LYS A 41 52.23 -30.40 10.74
C LYS A 41 52.34 -31.80 10.09
N ARG A 42 53.14 -31.98 9.03
CA ARG A 42 53.67 -33.30 8.69
C ARG A 42 54.97 -33.22 7.87
N ASP A 43 56.00 -33.79 8.49
CA ASP A 43 57.20 -34.44 7.98
C ASP A 43 58.09 -33.73 6.95
N THR A 44 59.21 -33.22 7.49
CA THR A 44 60.53 -33.25 6.87
C THR A 44 61.00 -34.70 6.76
N ASP A 45 61.51 -35.11 5.59
CA ASP A 45 62.92 -35.49 5.47
C ASP A 45 63.29 -35.82 4.01
N ASN A 46 64.43 -35.23 3.62
CA ASN A 46 65.44 -35.73 2.71
C ASN A 46 65.31 -35.62 1.17
N ILE A 47 66.26 -34.81 0.66
CA ILE A 47 67.23 -35.14 -0.40
C ILE A 47 66.70 -35.07 -1.84
N SER A 48 67.02 -33.96 -2.51
CA SER A 48 68.05 -33.91 -3.57
C SER A 48 68.19 -32.47 -4.07
N VAL A 49 69.38 -31.90 -3.87
CA VAL A 49 69.81 -30.68 -4.55
C VAL A 49 70.15 -31.09 -5.97
N GLU A 50 69.25 -30.83 -6.91
CA GLU A 50 69.55 -30.88 -8.34
C GLU A 50 69.43 -29.46 -8.89
N VAL A 51 70.59 -28.92 -9.24
CA VAL A 51 70.75 -27.66 -9.96
C VAL A 51 70.33 -27.91 -11.41
N ALA A 52 69.18 -27.38 -11.81
CA ALA A 52 68.79 -27.14 -13.20
C ALA A 52 68.31 -25.68 -13.27
N VAL A 53 69.17 -24.73 -13.65
CA VAL A 53 69.40 -24.27 -15.03
C VAL A 53 68.08 -23.90 -15.71
N ASP A 54 67.90 -22.59 -15.90
CA ASP A 54 67.02 -21.91 -16.84
C ASP A 54 65.59 -22.47 -17.02
N ALA A 55 64.67 -21.99 -16.18
CA ALA A 55 63.28 -21.85 -16.59
C ALA A 55 63.07 -20.44 -17.11
N GLN A 56 63.27 -20.24 -18.42
CA GLN A 56 62.70 -19.12 -19.15
C GLN A 56 61.23 -18.98 -18.75
N GLU A 57 60.90 -17.84 -18.16
CA GLU A 57 59.52 -17.41 -17.95
C GLU A 57 58.92 -17.15 -19.34
N SER A 58 58.42 -18.21 -19.98
CA SER A 58 57.72 -18.11 -21.25
C SER A 58 56.40 -17.40 -20.98
N SER A 59 56.38 -16.08 -21.11
CA SER A 59 55.16 -15.28 -21.18
C SER A 59 54.42 -15.65 -22.47
N THR A 60 53.78 -16.81 -22.50
CA THR A 60 52.85 -17.14 -23.57
C THR A 60 51.74 -16.09 -23.52
N PRO A 61 51.51 -15.31 -24.59
CA PRO A 61 50.42 -14.35 -24.60
C PRO A 61 49.13 -15.15 -24.41
N VAL A 62 48.48 -14.99 -23.25
CA VAL A 62 47.18 -15.61 -22.98
C VAL A 62 46.26 -15.18 -24.10
N LYS A 63 46.03 -16.10 -25.05
CA LYS A 63 45.23 -15.87 -26.25
C LYS A 63 43.80 -15.67 -25.76
N ARG A 64 43.44 -14.41 -25.43
CA ARG A 64 42.10 -14.06 -24.97
C ARG A 64 41.14 -14.49 -26.07
N SER A 65 40.47 -15.61 -25.84
CA SER A 65 39.58 -16.24 -26.81
C SER A 65 38.60 -15.19 -27.33
N ILE A 66 38.59 -14.97 -28.64
CA ILE A 66 37.70 -14.02 -29.31
C ILE A 66 36.24 -14.29 -28.90
N ALA A 67 35.88 -15.55 -28.66
CA ALA A 67 34.58 -15.95 -28.12
C ALA A 67 34.25 -15.28 -26.77
N LYS A 68 35.23 -15.13 -25.87
CA LYS A 68 35.03 -14.42 -24.59
C LYS A 68 34.78 -12.93 -24.80
N LYS A 69 35.48 -12.30 -25.75
CA LYS A 69 35.28 -10.88 -26.09
C LYS A 69 33.90 -10.65 -26.71
N VAL A 70 33.52 -11.50 -27.66
CA VAL A 70 32.20 -11.48 -28.30
C VAL A 70 31.09 -11.74 -27.28
N GLY A 71 31.23 -12.76 -26.44
CA GLY A 71 30.26 -13.07 -25.38
C GLY A 71 30.09 -11.93 -24.38
N PHE A 72 31.20 -11.31 -23.94
CA PHE A 72 31.15 -10.14 -23.08
C PHE A 72 30.42 -8.97 -23.77
N PHE A 73 30.73 -8.71 -25.04
CA PHE A 73 30.05 -7.66 -25.81
C PHE A 73 28.54 -7.91 -25.91
N LEU A 74 28.11 -9.12 -26.29
CA LEU A 74 26.70 -9.48 -26.38
C LEU A 74 25.97 -9.35 -25.04
N LEU A 75 26.60 -9.77 -23.94
CA LEU A 75 26.05 -9.60 -22.60
C LEU A 75 25.84 -8.13 -22.26
N ASN A 76 26.82 -7.26 -22.57
CA ASN A 76 26.70 -5.82 -22.31
C ASN A 76 25.59 -5.19 -23.17
N CYS A 77 25.51 -5.55 -24.46
CA CYS A 77 24.42 -5.08 -25.32
C CYS A 77 23.05 -5.52 -24.77
N TRP A 78 22.92 -6.78 -24.35
CA TRP A 78 21.69 -7.28 -23.73
C TRP A 78 21.36 -6.54 -22.43
N LEU A 79 22.34 -6.28 -21.56
CA LEU A 79 22.13 -5.52 -20.32
C LEU A 79 21.63 -4.11 -20.59
N ILE A 80 22.17 -3.43 -21.61
CA ILE A 80 21.71 -2.10 -22.02
C ILE A 80 20.25 -2.17 -22.47
N VAL A 81 19.92 -3.09 -23.37
CA VAL A 81 18.52 -3.27 -23.85
C VAL A 81 17.58 -3.59 -22.70
N HIS A 82 17.99 -4.48 -21.80
CA HIS A 82 17.20 -4.89 -20.64
C HIS A 82 16.95 -3.72 -19.67
N LEU A 83 18.01 -2.98 -19.31
CA LEU A 83 17.90 -1.83 -18.42
C LEU A 83 17.05 -0.72 -19.05
N THR A 84 17.26 -0.43 -20.35
CA THR A 84 16.40 0.50 -21.10
C THR A 84 14.95 0.04 -21.06
N GLY A 85 14.67 -1.25 -21.26
CA GLY A 85 13.33 -1.81 -21.16
C GLY A 85 12.70 -1.59 -19.77
N ILE A 86 13.41 -1.96 -18.70
CA ILE A 86 12.93 -1.80 -17.32
C ILE A 86 12.60 -0.34 -16.99
N VAL A 87 13.42 0.62 -17.44
CA VAL A 87 13.18 2.06 -17.20
C VAL A 87 12.08 2.62 -18.10
N THR A 88 11.98 2.13 -19.34
CA THR A 88 10.96 2.59 -20.30
C THR A 88 9.56 2.21 -19.85
N ALA A 89 9.37 1.02 -19.27
CA ALA A 89 8.06 0.52 -18.84
C ALA A 89 7.30 1.48 -17.87
N PRO A 90 7.88 1.99 -16.76
CA PRO A 90 7.21 2.99 -15.94
C PRO A 90 7.17 4.37 -16.59
N ALA A 91 8.15 4.73 -17.43
CA ALA A 91 8.19 6.03 -18.10
C ALA A 91 7.07 6.23 -19.15
N THR A 92 6.41 5.14 -19.58
CA THR A 92 5.28 5.18 -20.51
C THR A 92 3.93 5.31 -19.83
N VAL A 93 3.86 5.17 -18.50
CA VAL A 93 2.64 5.43 -17.72
C VAL A 93 2.27 6.90 -17.83
N GLY A 94 1.02 7.18 -18.18
CA GLY A 94 0.55 8.53 -18.49
C GLY A 94 0.60 9.49 -17.29
N PRO A 95 0.89 10.79 -17.51
CA PRO A 95 1.28 11.41 -18.78
C PRO A 95 2.74 11.08 -19.17
N SER A 96 2.96 10.65 -20.42
CA SER A 96 4.28 10.23 -20.93
C SER A 96 4.76 11.09 -22.11
N SER A 97 6.07 11.17 -22.31
CA SER A 97 6.69 11.89 -23.44
C SER A 97 6.59 11.07 -24.74
N GLN A 98 6.64 11.74 -25.91
CA GLN A 98 6.66 11.03 -27.19
C GLN A 98 7.91 10.14 -27.33
N THR A 99 9.05 10.59 -26.80
CA THR A 99 10.29 9.80 -26.80
C THR A 99 10.13 8.48 -26.05
N ALA A 100 9.51 8.48 -24.87
CA ALA A 100 9.26 7.26 -24.11
C ALA A 100 8.33 6.29 -24.86
N ARG A 101 7.31 6.81 -25.55
CA ARG A 101 6.43 6.01 -26.42
C ARG A 101 7.19 5.39 -27.60
N ASN A 102 8.05 6.14 -28.27
CA ASN A 102 8.83 5.63 -29.39
C ASN A 102 9.81 4.52 -28.94
N VAL A 103 10.46 4.69 -27.77
CA VAL A 103 11.34 3.63 -27.23
C VAL A 103 10.53 2.37 -26.91
N TRP A 104 9.32 2.54 -26.36
CA TRP A 104 8.40 1.45 -26.05
C TRP A 104 8.00 0.63 -27.28
N GLU A 105 7.80 1.23 -28.45
CA GLU A 105 7.49 0.49 -29.67
C GLU A 105 8.59 -0.54 -30.02
N VAL A 106 9.84 -0.26 -29.63
CA VAL A 106 10.99 -1.15 -29.87
C VAL A 106 11.16 -2.18 -28.75
N VAL A 107 11.15 -1.73 -27.47
CA VAL A 107 11.44 -2.63 -26.32
C VAL A 107 10.22 -3.35 -25.78
N GLY A 108 9.01 -2.90 -26.13
CA GLY A 108 7.73 -3.41 -25.63
C GLY A 108 7.51 -4.91 -25.88
N PRO A 109 7.71 -5.43 -27.11
CA PRO A 109 7.56 -6.87 -27.39
C PRO A 109 8.49 -7.74 -26.53
N TYR A 110 9.72 -7.29 -26.29
CA TYR A 110 10.67 -7.97 -25.41
C TYR A 110 10.18 -8.02 -23.96
N LEU A 111 9.67 -6.91 -23.43
CA LEU A 111 9.13 -6.84 -22.08
C LEU A 111 7.85 -7.66 -21.92
N GLN A 112 7.00 -7.68 -22.93
CA GLN A 112 5.79 -8.50 -22.97
C GLN A 112 6.13 -9.99 -22.96
N LEU A 113 7.12 -10.41 -23.75
CA LEU A 113 7.60 -11.80 -23.78
C LEU A 113 8.10 -12.26 -22.41
N LEU A 114 8.81 -11.39 -21.68
CA LEU A 114 9.30 -11.68 -20.33
C LEU A 114 8.30 -11.35 -19.22
N TYR A 115 7.12 -10.85 -19.57
CA TYR A 115 6.08 -10.41 -18.63
C TYR A 115 6.54 -9.32 -17.62
N LEU A 116 7.50 -8.48 -18.00
CA LEU A 116 8.13 -7.47 -17.12
C LEU A 116 7.41 -6.11 -17.09
N ASN A 117 6.35 -5.93 -17.88
CA ASN A 117 5.63 -4.66 -18.02
C ASN A 117 4.37 -4.51 -17.12
N HIS A 118 4.13 -5.43 -16.19
CA HIS A 118 2.92 -5.42 -15.34
C HIS A 118 3.15 -4.89 -13.91
N GLY A 119 4.39 -4.45 -13.59
CA GLY A 119 4.75 -4.03 -12.23
C GLY A 119 3.89 -2.89 -11.70
N PHE A 120 3.58 -1.89 -12.52
CA PHE A 120 2.77 -0.75 -12.08
C PHE A 120 1.35 -1.17 -11.66
N HIS A 121 0.67 -2.00 -12.47
CA HIS A 121 -0.68 -2.48 -12.14
C HIS A 121 -0.70 -3.36 -10.88
N PHE A 122 0.38 -4.08 -10.59
CA PHE A 122 0.51 -4.89 -9.38
C PHE A 122 0.65 -4.05 -8.10
N PHE A 123 1.42 -2.95 -8.14
CA PHE A 123 1.72 -2.14 -6.95
C PHE A 123 0.85 -0.91 -6.76
N ALA A 124 0.23 -0.41 -7.83
CA ALA A 124 -0.62 0.77 -7.82
C ALA A 124 -1.85 0.54 -8.71
N PRO A 125 -2.77 -0.36 -8.30
CA PRO A 125 -4.08 -0.40 -8.94
C PRO A 125 -4.67 1.01 -8.88
N GLN A 126 -5.31 1.46 -9.96
CA GLN A 126 -5.97 2.76 -9.96
C GLN A 126 -6.97 2.78 -8.80
N PRO A 127 -6.82 3.69 -7.83
CA PRO A 127 -7.74 3.72 -6.72
C PRO A 127 -9.14 4.01 -7.26
N GLY A 128 -10.13 3.28 -6.77
CA GLY A 128 -11.53 3.55 -7.07
C GLY A 128 -12.09 4.65 -6.17
N SER A 129 -13.37 4.94 -6.36
CA SER A 129 -14.18 5.68 -5.37
C SER A 129 -14.15 4.96 -4.02
N SER A 130 -14.19 5.71 -2.92
CA SER A 130 -14.34 5.13 -1.58
C SER A 130 -15.80 5.13 -1.12
N ASN A 131 -16.17 4.15 -0.32
CA ASN A 131 -17.48 4.03 0.31
C ASN A 131 -17.41 4.50 1.76
N LEU A 132 -18.30 5.43 2.13
CA LEU A 132 -18.53 5.89 3.49
C LEU A 132 -19.98 5.58 3.88
N VAL A 133 -20.26 5.59 5.18
CA VAL A 133 -21.62 5.44 5.71
C VAL A 133 -21.99 6.69 6.48
N SER A 134 -23.05 7.35 6.03
CA SER A 134 -23.72 8.44 6.73
C SER A 134 -24.87 7.86 7.54
N TRP A 135 -25.08 8.37 8.76
CA TRP A 135 -26.11 7.86 9.64
C TRP A 135 -26.73 8.97 10.49
N ALA A 136 -28.00 8.77 10.84
CA ALA A 136 -28.72 9.57 11.80
C ALA A 136 -29.56 8.65 12.70
N VAL A 137 -29.34 8.72 14.02
CA VAL A 137 -30.06 7.96 15.03
C VAL A 137 -30.94 8.91 15.83
N THR A 138 -32.23 8.60 15.90
CA THR A 138 -33.16 9.25 16.84
C THR A 138 -33.16 8.44 18.13
N THR A 139 -32.75 9.08 19.22
CA THR A 139 -32.66 8.51 20.56
C THR A 139 -34.04 8.45 21.24
N LYS A 140 -34.16 7.67 22.33
CA LYS A 140 -35.39 7.62 23.14
C LYS A 140 -35.82 8.98 23.73
N SER A 141 -34.88 9.90 23.94
CA SER A 141 -35.18 11.26 24.41
C SER A 141 -35.75 12.15 23.30
N GLY A 142 -35.76 11.68 22.04
CA GLY A 142 -36.16 12.45 20.87
C GLY A 142 -35.04 13.26 20.23
N GLU A 143 -33.81 13.22 20.77
CA GLU A 143 -32.66 13.86 20.16
C GLU A 143 -32.17 13.05 18.95
N THR A 144 -31.84 13.73 17.85
CA THR A 144 -31.21 13.11 16.69
C THR A 144 -29.70 13.32 16.71
N VAL A 145 -28.95 12.23 16.88
CA VAL A 145 -27.49 12.20 16.76
C VAL A 145 -27.14 11.72 15.37
N SER A 146 -26.16 12.34 14.73
CA SER A 146 -25.78 11.99 13.36
C SER A 146 -24.28 12.04 13.17
N GLY A 147 -23.80 11.29 12.19
CA GLY A 147 -22.37 11.18 11.93
C GLY A 147 -22.08 10.44 10.64
N ARG A 148 -20.78 10.28 10.39
CA ARG A 148 -20.25 9.54 9.24
C ARG A 148 -19.05 8.72 9.66
N PHE A 149 -18.90 7.53 9.10
CA PHE A 149 -17.65 6.78 9.21
C PHE A 149 -17.23 6.17 7.85
N PRO A 150 -15.93 6.06 7.59
CA PRO A 150 -14.83 6.62 8.40
C PRO A 150 -14.81 8.16 8.34
N ASN A 151 -14.30 8.81 9.39
CA ASN A 151 -14.07 10.25 9.46
C ASN A 151 -12.68 10.55 10.05
N PHE A 152 -12.17 11.77 9.84
CA PHE A 152 -10.80 12.14 10.20
C PHE A 152 -10.52 12.22 11.71
N ASP A 153 -11.58 12.37 12.51
CA ASP A 153 -11.51 12.51 13.97
C ASP A 153 -11.31 11.17 14.67
N ILE A 154 -11.61 10.05 14.01
CA ILE A 154 -11.39 8.70 14.56
C ILE A 154 -9.88 8.45 14.75
N LYS A 155 -9.50 8.21 16.01
CA LYS A 155 -8.17 7.75 16.45
C LYS A 155 -8.34 6.53 17.37
N PRO A 156 -7.37 5.60 17.43
CA PRO A 156 -6.12 5.54 16.67
C PRO A 156 -6.35 5.10 15.21
N ARG A 157 -5.29 5.16 14.38
CA ARG A 157 -5.35 4.79 12.94
C ARG A 157 -5.99 3.41 12.69
N LEU A 158 -5.79 2.45 13.58
CA LEU A 158 -6.37 1.11 13.43
C LEU A 158 -7.90 1.11 13.55
N LEU A 159 -8.46 1.96 14.40
CA LEU A 159 -9.91 2.10 14.53
C LEU A 159 -10.52 2.76 13.28
N TYR A 160 -9.86 3.79 12.74
CA TYR A 160 -10.22 4.37 11.45
C TYR A 160 -10.23 3.29 10.36
N HIS A 161 -9.17 2.47 10.31
CA HIS A 161 -9.05 1.43 9.30
C HIS A 161 -10.15 0.38 9.43
N ARG A 162 -10.57 0.01 10.64
CA ARG A 162 -11.73 -0.88 10.83
C ARG A 162 -13.01 -0.29 10.23
N HIS A 163 -13.29 0.99 10.50
CA HIS A 163 -14.48 1.65 9.95
C HIS A 163 -14.42 1.74 8.42
N PHE A 164 -13.24 2.08 7.88
CA PHE A 164 -12.99 2.07 6.44
C PHE A 164 -13.25 0.69 5.83
N MET A 165 -12.70 -0.38 6.41
CA MET A 165 -12.92 -1.73 5.89
C MET A 165 -14.40 -2.15 5.97
N LEU A 166 -15.12 -1.73 7.00
CA LEU A 166 -16.54 -2.03 7.16
C LEU A 166 -17.41 -1.27 6.14
N SER A 167 -17.12 0.00 5.87
CA SER A 167 -17.85 0.79 4.86
C SER A 167 -17.55 0.30 3.44
N GLU A 168 -16.29 -0.04 3.15
CA GLU A 168 -15.90 -0.67 1.88
C GLU A 168 -16.52 -2.06 1.72
N PHE A 169 -16.59 -2.86 2.78
CA PHE A 169 -17.25 -4.15 2.74
C PHE A 169 -18.74 -4.00 2.40
N LEU A 170 -19.43 -3.03 3.00
CA LEU A 170 -20.81 -2.74 2.63
C LEU A 170 -20.95 -2.35 1.15
N GLY A 171 -20.15 -1.38 0.67
CA GLY A 171 -20.26 -0.87 -0.69
C GLY A 171 -19.94 -1.88 -1.80
N ASN A 172 -19.04 -2.84 -1.53
CA ASN A 172 -18.55 -3.79 -2.54
C ASN A 172 -19.31 -5.14 -2.58
N ASN A 173 -20.36 -5.31 -1.78
CA ASN A 173 -21.16 -6.54 -1.72
C ASN A 173 -22.43 -6.48 -2.58
N SER A 174 -23.04 -7.64 -2.86
CA SER A 174 -24.30 -7.73 -3.60
C SER A 174 -25.47 -7.06 -2.84
N PRO A 175 -26.52 -6.57 -3.52
CA PRO A 175 -27.67 -5.93 -2.86
C PRO A 175 -28.32 -6.80 -1.77
N GLU A 176 -28.38 -8.12 -2.00
CA GLU A 176 -28.91 -9.09 -1.04
C GLU A 176 -28.07 -9.13 0.25
N MET A 177 -26.75 -9.15 0.11
CA MET A 177 -25.82 -9.15 1.24
C MET A 177 -25.78 -7.79 1.93
N GLN A 178 -25.85 -6.69 1.17
CA GLN A 178 -25.96 -5.34 1.71
C GLN A 178 -27.15 -5.23 2.65
N ALA A 179 -28.33 -5.75 2.29
CA ALA A 179 -29.51 -5.70 3.17
C ALA A 179 -29.26 -6.36 4.54
N VAL A 180 -28.49 -7.45 4.60
CA VAL A 180 -28.11 -8.12 5.85
C VAL A 180 -27.09 -7.28 6.63
N ILE A 181 -26.06 -6.78 5.96
CA ILE A 181 -25.01 -5.96 6.57
C ILE A 181 -25.59 -4.68 7.16
N VAL A 182 -26.45 -3.98 6.41
CA VAL A 182 -27.11 -2.73 6.82
C VAL A 182 -27.90 -2.91 8.12
N LYS A 183 -28.65 -4.01 8.27
CA LYS A 183 -29.34 -4.33 9.53
C LYS A 183 -28.36 -4.52 10.69
N GLY A 184 -27.19 -5.10 10.44
CA GLY A 184 -26.11 -5.19 11.43
C GLY A 184 -25.60 -3.83 11.91
N PHE A 185 -25.34 -2.91 10.96
CA PHE A 185 -24.97 -1.53 11.28
C PHE A 185 -26.07 -0.81 12.06
N ALA A 186 -27.31 -0.87 11.56
CA ALA A 186 -28.46 -0.25 12.18
C ALA A 186 -28.63 -0.71 13.64
N ARG A 187 -28.55 -2.02 13.88
CA ARG A 187 -28.63 -2.59 15.23
C ARG A 187 -27.51 -2.11 16.13
N ASN A 188 -26.28 -2.03 15.64
CA ASN A 188 -25.15 -1.58 16.44
C ASN A 188 -25.27 -0.09 16.80
N LEU A 189 -25.67 0.74 15.84
CA LEU A 189 -25.87 2.19 16.05
C LEU A 189 -27.01 2.47 17.03
N CYS A 190 -28.15 1.77 16.91
CA CYS A 190 -29.22 1.89 17.90
C CYS A 190 -28.77 1.45 19.31
N ARG A 191 -27.96 0.39 19.42
CA ARG A 191 -27.40 -0.03 20.72
C ARG A 191 -26.44 0.98 21.33
N GLU A 192 -25.58 1.58 20.51
CA GLU A 192 -24.56 2.52 20.96
C GLU A 192 -25.16 3.86 21.43
N TYR A 193 -26.18 4.34 20.74
CA TYR A 193 -26.80 5.65 21.01
C TYR A 193 -28.16 5.57 21.72
N ASP A 194 -28.56 4.40 22.22
CA ASP A 194 -29.90 4.15 22.78
C ASP A 194 -31.04 4.63 21.85
N GLY A 195 -30.88 4.29 20.57
CA GLY A 195 -31.73 4.70 19.45
C GLY A 195 -33.03 3.92 19.34
N VAL A 196 -34.12 4.61 18.99
CA VAL A 196 -35.41 4.01 18.60
C VAL A 196 -35.54 3.88 17.08
N GLN A 197 -34.83 4.72 16.33
CA GLN A 197 -34.84 4.73 14.88
C GLN A 197 -33.47 5.15 14.34
N VAL A 198 -33.04 4.54 13.24
CA VAL A 198 -31.81 4.90 12.55
C VAL A 198 -32.03 4.96 11.04
N SER A 199 -31.53 6.02 10.42
CA SER A 199 -31.46 6.20 8.97
C SER A 199 -30.01 6.05 8.53
N LEU A 200 -29.81 5.30 7.44
CA LEU A 200 -28.49 5.00 6.88
C LEU A 200 -28.44 5.39 5.41
N SER A 201 -27.29 5.90 4.98
CA SER A 201 -26.97 6.14 3.57
C SER A 201 -25.54 5.69 3.27
N THR A 202 -25.32 5.12 2.09
CA THR A 202 -23.97 5.01 1.54
C THR A 202 -23.59 6.34 0.91
N VAL A 203 -22.38 6.80 1.18
CA VAL A 203 -21.80 7.97 0.53
C VAL A 203 -20.59 7.53 -0.27
N ARG A 204 -20.67 7.66 -1.58
CA ARG A 204 -19.57 7.38 -2.50
C ARG A 204 -18.74 8.64 -2.66
N HIS A 205 -17.46 8.56 -2.31
CA HIS A 205 -16.49 9.64 -2.47
C HIS A 205 -15.64 9.38 -3.70
N GLU A 206 -15.84 10.18 -4.73
CA GLU A 206 -15.08 10.11 -5.97
C GLU A 206 -13.71 10.76 -5.83
N LEU A 207 -12.74 10.22 -6.57
CA LEU A 207 -11.40 10.80 -6.62
C LEU A 207 -11.42 12.11 -7.39
N SER A 208 -10.76 13.12 -6.83
CA SER A 208 -10.59 14.39 -7.54
C SER A 208 -9.70 14.19 -8.76
N THR A 209 -10.11 14.73 -9.90
CA THR A 209 -9.27 14.76 -11.10
C THR A 209 -8.15 15.79 -10.98
N MET A 210 -7.09 15.61 -11.76
CA MET A 210 -5.94 16.53 -11.77
C MET A 210 -6.36 17.93 -12.23
N GLU A 211 -7.26 18.00 -13.21
CA GLU A 211 -7.80 19.23 -13.78
C GLU A 211 -8.54 20.04 -12.71
N ARG A 212 -9.37 19.36 -11.90
CA ARG A 212 -10.13 19.97 -10.82
C ARG A 212 -9.23 20.56 -9.73
N VAL A 213 -8.19 19.81 -9.33
CA VAL A 213 -7.22 20.31 -8.34
C VAL A 213 -6.45 21.51 -8.89
N ARG A 214 -6.02 21.48 -10.16
CA ARG A 214 -5.36 22.61 -10.83
C ARG A 214 -6.24 23.85 -10.92
N ALA A 215 -7.55 23.66 -11.08
CA ALA A 215 -8.54 24.73 -11.05
C ALA A 215 -8.86 25.26 -9.63
N GLY A 216 -8.22 24.71 -8.58
CA GLY A 216 -8.39 25.14 -7.19
C GLY A 216 -9.43 24.35 -6.38
N GLY A 217 -9.99 23.27 -6.94
CA GLY A 217 -10.91 22.39 -6.22
C GLY A 217 -10.22 21.66 -5.05
N LYS A 218 -10.95 21.45 -3.95
CA LYS A 218 -10.48 20.75 -2.75
C LYS A 218 -10.98 19.31 -2.73
N LEU A 219 -10.27 18.44 -2.01
CA LEU A 219 -10.61 17.02 -1.87
C LEU A 219 -11.89 16.77 -1.04
N THR A 220 -12.35 17.79 -0.31
CA THR A 220 -13.49 17.72 0.62
C THR A 220 -14.72 18.44 0.10
N ASP A 221 -14.70 18.94 -1.12
CA ASP A 221 -15.86 19.64 -1.67
C ASP A 221 -17.01 18.65 -1.91
N GLY A 222 -18.24 19.12 -1.69
CA GLY A 222 -19.44 18.28 -1.69
C GLY A 222 -19.78 17.66 -3.05
N ASP A 223 -19.30 18.23 -4.15
CA ASP A 223 -19.50 17.69 -5.52
C ASP A 223 -18.80 16.34 -5.75
N LEU A 224 -17.84 15.98 -4.90
CA LEU A 224 -17.19 14.66 -4.93
C LEU A 224 -17.97 13.58 -4.17
N TYR A 225 -19.08 13.92 -3.52
CA TYR A 225 -19.83 13.00 -2.69
C TYR A 225 -21.22 12.73 -3.28
N GLU A 226 -21.48 11.47 -3.60
CA GLU A 226 -22.79 11.00 -4.02
C GLU A 226 -23.41 10.19 -2.88
N GLU A 227 -24.61 10.55 -2.44
CA GLU A 227 -25.30 9.89 -1.33
C GLU A 227 -26.49 9.07 -1.83
N GLN A 228 -26.51 7.80 -1.43
CA GLN A 228 -27.58 6.86 -1.74
C GLN A 228 -28.20 6.33 -0.43
N PRO A 229 -29.51 6.51 -0.21
CA PRO A 229 -30.16 6.03 1.00
C PRO A 229 -30.20 4.49 1.01
N LEU A 230 -29.85 3.91 2.16
CA LEU A 230 -29.89 2.46 2.41
C LEU A 230 -31.17 2.01 3.12
N GLY A 231 -31.81 2.94 3.83
CA GLY A 231 -33.08 2.70 4.52
C GLY A 231 -33.16 3.40 5.86
N THR A 232 -34.35 3.32 6.45
CA THR A 232 -34.60 3.71 7.84
C THR A 232 -35.17 2.50 8.56
N PHE A 233 -34.66 2.23 9.75
CA PHE A 233 -34.98 1.05 10.53
C PHE A 233 -35.39 1.47 11.94
N THR A 234 -36.42 0.85 12.47
CA THR A 234 -36.79 1.01 13.88
C THR A 234 -36.12 -0.06 14.73
N TRP A 235 -35.98 0.20 16.04
CA TRP A 235 -35.39 -0.79 16.94
C TRP A 235 -36.22 -2.08 16.99
N GLU A 236 -37.55 -1.97 16.90
CA GLU A 236 -38.47 -3.11 16.90
C GLU A 236 -38.27 -4.04 15.71
N GLU A 237 -37.92 -3.50 14.53
CA GLU A 237 -37.63 -4.26 13.32
C GLU A 237 -36.26 -4.98 13.36
N LEU A 238 -35.37 -4.57 14.26
CA LEU A 238 -33.98 -5.03 14.33
C LEU A 238 -33.75 -6.12 15.39
N GLN A 239 -34.74 -6.38 16.25
CA GLN A 239 -34.75 -7.46 17.24
C GLN A 239 -34.90 -8.83 16.59
#